data_AF-A0A1H3DPQ6-F1
#
_entry.id   AF-A0A1H3DPQ6-F1
#
_cell.length_a   1.000
_cell.length_b   1.000
_cell.length_c   1.000
_cell.angle_alpha   90.00
_cell.angle_beta   90.00
_cell.angle_gamma   90.00
#
_symmetry.space_group_name_H-M   'P 1'
#
loop_
_entity.id
_entity.type
_entity.pdbx_description
1 polymer ?
#
loop_
_entity_poly.entity_id
_entity_poly.type
_entity_poly.pdbx_seq_one_letter_code
_entity_poly.pdbx_strand_id
1 'polypeptide(L)'
;MRELDDLGMALSRYPSKELIHKYRLLVRQIIALILEKLRVKREYGFSSRSNKIYTIVERTESSLSMLEDALDKEREKIVILNIIEEIKGCLISLLL
;
A
#
# COMPACT_ATOMS: atom_id res chain seq x y z
N MET A 1 7.71 5.71 -4.74
CA MET A 1 6.81 5.22 -5.80
C MET A 1 7.53 4.33 -6.79
N ARG A 2 8.58 4.81 -7.48
CA ARG A 2 9.34 3.97 -8.43
C ARG A 2 9.83 2.62 -7.85
N GLU A 3 10.46 2.64 -6.68
CA GLU A 3 10.92 1.41 -6.00
C GLU A 3 9.75 0.46 -5.64
N LEU A 4 8.58 1.02 -5.30
CA LEU A 4 7.37 0.23 -5.03
C LEU A 4 6.88 -0.45 -6.32
N ASP A 5 6.92 0.27 -7.44
CA ASP A 5 6.59 -0.30 -8.76
C ASP A 5 7.54 -1.44 -9.12
N ASP A 6 8.84 -1.23 -8.94
CA ASP A 6 9.87 -2.22 -9.25
C ASP A 6 9.70 -3.49 -8.40
N LEU A 7 9.47 -3.34 -7.09
CA LEU A 7 9.19 -4.45 -6.19
C LEU A 7 7.87 -5.16 -6.53
N GLY A 8 6.82 -4.42 -6.87
CA GLY A 8 5.55 -4.99 -7.30
C GLY A 8 5.67 -5.80 -8.59
N MET A 9 6.42 -5.27 -9.58
CA MET A 9 6.71 -6.01 -10.81
C MET A 9 7.53 -7.26 -10.53
N ALA A 10 8.52 -7.18 -9.64
CA ALA A 10 9.32 -8.33 -9.23
C ALA A 10 8.43 -9.41 -8.57
N LEU A 11 7.54 -9.04 -7.66
CA LEU A 11 6.56 -9.94 -7.03
C LEU A 11 5.66 -10.64 -8.03
N SER A 12 5.19 -9.94 -9.07
CA SER A 12 4.33 -10.53 -10.10
C SER A 12 5.05 -11.55 -11.00
N ARG A 13 6.38 -11.54 -11.01
CA ARG A 13 7.22 -12.42 -11.83
C ARG A 13 7.81 -13.56 -11.00
N TYR A 14 8.28 -13.25 -9.79
CA TYR A 14 9.00 -14.15 -8.90
C TYR A 14 8.55 -13.92 -7.45
N PRO A 15 7.42 -14.49 -7.02
CA PRO A 15 6.96 -14.42 -5.64
C PRO A 15 8.04 -14.92 -4.67
N SER A 16 8.40 -14.11 -3.67
CA SER A 16 9.26 -14.57 -2.57
C SER A 16 8.90 -13.85 -1.27
N LYS A 17 9.06 -14.55 -0.15
CA LYS A 17 8.81 -13.98 1.19
C LYS A 17 9.66 -12.72 1.44
N GLU A 18 10.88 -12.69 0.92
CA GLU A 18 11.76 -11.52 1.03
C GLU A 18 11.20 -10.31 0.26
N LEU A 19 10.75 -10.51 -0.98
CA LEU A 19 10.16 -9.43 -1.78
C LEU A 19 8.86 -8.92 -1.17
N ILE A 20 8.01 -9.80 -0.64
CA ILE A 20 6.76 -9.44 0.03
C ILE A 20 7.07 -8.58 1.26
N HIS A 21 8.04 -9.02 2.07
CA HIS A 21 8.46 -8.29 3.25
C HIS A 21 8.98 -6.90 2.91
N LYS A 22 9.84 -6.78 1.88
CA LYS A 22 10.36 -5.49 1.39
C LYS A 22 9.23 -4.58 0.89
N TYR A 23 8.31 -5.13 0.09
CA TYR A 23 7.17 -4.39 -0.43
C TYR A 23 6.29 -3.86 0.69
N ARG A 24 5.92 -4.71 1.67
CA ARG A 24 5.12 -4.31 2.83
C ARG A 24 5.80 -3.23 3.67
N LEU A 25 7.10 -3.38 3.93
CA LEU A 25 7.87 -2.41 4.68
C LEU A 25 7.84 -1.04 3.99
N LEU A 26 8.05 -1.02 2.67
CA LEU A 26 8.02 0.21 1.88
C LEU A 26 6.65 0.87 1.88
N VAL A 27 5.56 0.11 1.71
CA VAL A 27 4.18 0.64 1.82
C VAL A 27 3.95 1.30 3.17
N ARG A 28 4.34 0.63 4.27
CA ARG A 28 4.18 1.17 5.63
C ARG A 28 5.00 2.44 5.87
N GLN A 29 6.23 2.49 5.36
CA GLN A 29 7.05 3.70 5.42
C GLN A 29 6.40 4.86 4.66
N ILE A 30 5.85 4.61 3.47
CA ILE A 30 5.14 5.63 2.70
C ILE A 30 3.92 6.14 3.48
N ILE A 31 3.09 5.26 4.04
CA ILE A 31 1.93 5.65 4.86
C ILE A 31 2.38 6.50 6.06
N ALA A 32 3.40 6.05 6.79
CA ALA A 32 3.90 6.76 7.97
C ALA A 32 4.36 8.20 7.61
N LEU A 33 5.13 8.35 6.52
CA LEU A 33 5.57 9.66 6.03
C LEU A 33 4.40 10.56 5.63
N ILE A 34 3.35 10.00 5.00
CA ILE A 34 2.15 10.77 4.65
C ILE A 34 1.41 11.22 5.91
N LEU A 35 1.19 10.32 6.86
CA LEU A 35 0.51 10.63 8.12
C LEU A 35 1.27 11.67 8.94
N GLU A 36 2.59 11.60 8.98
CA GLU A 36 3.45 12.60 9.62
C GLU A 36 3.25 13.99 8.98
N LYS A 37 3.34 14.09 7.65
CA LYS A 37 3.09 15.35 6.92
C LYS A 37 1.69 15.91 7.18
N LEU A 38 0.69 15.04 7.32
CA LEU A 38 -0.68 15.45 7.62
C LEU A 38 -0.87 15.88 9.08
N ARG A 39 -0.11 15.34 10.03
CA ARG A 39 -0.09 15.83 11.43
C ARG A 39 0.51 17.23 11.51
N VAL A 40 1.62 17.48 10.80
CA VAL A 40 2.22 18.83 10.71
C VAL A 40 1.23 19.85 10.16
N LYS A 41 0.40 19.47 9.18
CA LYS A 41 -0.65 20.35 8.63
C LYS A 41 -1.88 20.51 9.54
N ARG A 42 -2.07 19.67 10.57
CA ARG A 42 -3.31 19.56 11.37
C ARG A 42 -3.33 20.35 12.67
N GLU A 43 -2.41 21.30 12.87
CA GLU A 43 -2.51 22.28 13.96
C GLU A 43 -3.81 23.12 13.95
N TYR A 44 -4.71 22.94 12.96
CA TYR A 44 -5.99 23.65 12.81
C TYR A 44 -7.25 22.75 12.64
N GLY A 45 -7.31 21.56 13.25
CA GLY A 45 -8.60 20.91 13.59
C GLY A 45 -8.92 19.53 12.95
N PHE A 46 -9.72 18.73 13.67
CA PHE A 46 -10.24 17.43 13.25
C PHE A 46 -11.38 17.61 12.23
N SER A 47 -11.17 17.19 10.98
CA SER A 47 -12.16 17.27 9.90
C SER A 47 -12.50 15.90 9.30
N SER A 48 -13.60 15.80 8.54
CA SER A 48 -14.04 14.64 7.72
C SER A 48 -12.91 14.03 6.87
N ARG A 49 -11.92 14.84 6.48
CA ARG A 49 -10.70 14.39 5.79
C ARG A 49 -9.94 13.31 6.59
N SER A 50 -9.93 13.39 7.91
CA SER A 50 -9.27 12.44 8.80
C SER A 50 -9.88 11.04 8.72
N ASN A 51 -11.21 10.95 8.62
CA ASN A 51 -11.92 9.67 8.48
C ASN A 51 -11.62 9.04 7.12
N LYS A 52 -11.62 9.84 6.04
CA LYS A 52 -11.26 9.35 4.70
C LYS A 52 -9.83 8.79 4.65
N ILE A 53 -8.87 9.46 5.28
CA ILE A 53 -7.48 8.98 5.39
C ILE A 53 -7.44 7.63 6.10
N TYR A 54 -8.11 7.51 7.25
CA TYR A 54 -8.16 6.27 8.01
C TYR A 54 -8.73 5.11 7.18
N THR A 55 -9.85 5.33 6.49
CA THR A 55 -10.45 4.33 5.61
C THR A 55 -9.52 3.89 4.49
N ILE A 56 -8.76 4.81 3.88
CA ILE A 56 -7.80 4.46 2.82
C ILE A 56 -6.62 3.65 3.39
N VAL A 57 -6.15 3.97 4.60
CA VAL A 57 -5.10 3.19 5.27
C VAL A 57 -5.58 1.76 5.56
N GLU A 58 -6.78 1.60 6.14
CA GLU A 58 -7.37 0.27 6.36
C GLU A 58 -7.50 -0.52 5.06
N ARG A 59 -7.98 0.13 3.99
CA ARG A 59 -8.07 -0.50 2.67
C ARG A 59 -6.70 -0.94 2.15
N THR A 60 -5.67 -0.12 2.35
CA THR A 60 -4.29 -0.46 1.95
C THR A 60 -3.76 -1.68 2.70
N GLU A 61 -3.95 -1.75 4.02
CA GLU A 61 -3.52 -2.90 4.84
C GLU A 61 -4.32 -4.17 4.48
N SER A 62 -5.61 -4.03 4.18
CA SER A 62 -6.44 -5.15 3.69
C SER A 62 -5.90 -5.68 2.35
N SER A 63 -5.61 -4.81 1.39
CA SER A 63 -5.01 -5.20 0.11
C SER A 63 -3.63 -5.82 0.25
N LEU A 64 -2.80 -5.37 1.21
CA LEU A 64 -1.53 -6.03 1.55
C LEU A 64 -1.76 -7.47 2.03
N SER A 65 -2.74 -7.70 2.92
CA SER A 65 -3.11 -9.04 3.37
C SER A 65 -3.59 -9.92 2.22
N MET A 66 -4.41 -9.37 1.31
CA MET A 66 -4.85 -10.06 0.11
C MET A 66 -3.69 -10.42 -0.83
N LEU A 67 -2.67 -9.56 -0.92
CA LEU A 67 -1.48 -9.82 -1.71
C LEU A 67 -0.66 -10.98 -1.13
N GLU A 68 -0.46 -10.99 0.18
CA GLU A 68 0.21 -12.09 0.88
C GLU A 68 -0.52 -13.42 0.64
N ASP A 69 -1.84 -13.45 0.82
CA ASP A 69 -2.68 -14.63 0.58
C ASP A 69 -2.64 -15.09 -0.90
N ALA A 70 -2.67 -14.14 -1.84
CA ALA A 70 -2.63 -14.45 -3.27
C ALA A 70 -1.28 -15.06 -3.68
N LEU A 71 -0.18 -14.60 -3.08
CA LEU A 71 1.15 -15.13 -3.35
C LEU A 71 1.34 -16.51 -2.70
N ASP A 72 0.87 -16.69 -1.47
CA ASP A 72 0.93 -17.99 -0.76
C ASP A 72 0.07 -19.07 -1.46
N LYS A 73 -1.04 -18.68 -2.09
CA LYS A 73 -1.93 -19.58 -2.86
C LYS A 73 -1.55 -19.70 -4.33
N GLU A 74 -0.40 -19.18 -4.75
CA GLU A 74 0.09 -19.22 -6.14
C GLU A 74 -0.97 -18.75 -7.16
N ARG A 75 -1.70 -17.67 -6.82
CA ARG A 75 -2.73 -17.12 -7.70
C ARG A 75 -2.14 -16.62 -9.01
N GLU A 76 -3.00 -16.53 -10.02
CA GLU A 76 -2.63 -16.01 -11.33
C GLU A 76 -1.98 -14.63 -11.24
N LYS A 77 -0.95 -14.41 -12.05
CA LYS A 77 -0.22 -13.15 -12.13
C LYS A 77 -1.12 -11.92 -12.27
N ILE A 78 -2.22 -12.03 -13.02
CA ILE A 78 -3.17 -10.94 -13.20
C ILE A 78 -3.85 -10.52 -11.89
N VAL A 79 -4.15 -11.48 -11.02
CA VAL A 79 -4.75 -11.23 -9.70
C VAL A 79 -3.74 -10.49 -8.82
N ILE A 80 -2.49 -10.94 -8.81
CA ILE A 80 -1.39 -10.30 -8.07
C ILE A 80 -1.20 -8.85 -8.54
N LEU A 81 -1.15 -8.62 -9.85
CA LEU A 81 -1.01 -7.29 -10.43
C LEU A 81 -2.17 -6.38 -10.06
N ASN A 82 -3.41 -6.86 -10.11
CA ASN A 82 -4.58 -6.08 -9.72
C ASN A 82 -4.51 -5.63 -8.27
N ILE A 83 -4.08 -6.51 -7.36
CA ILE A 83 -3.93 -6.16 -5.93
C ILE A 83 -2.80 -5.14 -5.74
N ILE A 84 -1.69 -5.27 -6.48
CA ILE A 84 -0.59 -4.30 -6.45
C ILE A 84 -1.06 -2.92 -6.93
N GLU A 85 -1.81 -2.84 -8.02
CA GLU A 85 -2.37 -1.58 -8.53
C GLU A 85 -3.39 -0.96 -7.56
N GLU A 86 -4.19 -1.78 -6.88
CA GLU A 86 -5.10 -1.33 -5.82
C GLU A 86 -4.34 -0.67 -4.65
N ILE A 87 -3.24 -1.29 -4.19
CA ILE A 87 -2.37 -0.72 -3.14
C ILE A 87 -1.81 0.63 -3.60
N LYS A 88 -1.31 0.72 -4.85
CA LYS A 88 -0.80 1.98 -5.41
C LYS A 88 -1.88 3.05 -5.48
N GLY A 89 -3.09 2.69 -5.93
CA GLY A 89 -4.24 3.59 -5.99
C GLY A 89 -4.60 4.17 -4.62
N CYS A 90 -4.55 3.34 -3.57
CA CYS A 90 -4.75 3.81 -2.20
C CYS A 90 -3.64 4.78 -1.76
N LEU A 91 -2.37 4.48 -2.03
CA LEU A 91 -1.26 5.36 -1.67
C LEU A 91 -1.31 6.70 -2.43
N ILE A 92 -1.68 6.70 -3.71
CA ILE A 92 -1.89 7.92 -4.49
C ILE A 92 -3.04 8.73 -3.90
N SER A 93 -4.13 8.06 -3.50
CA SER A 93 -5.30 8.72 -2.89
C SER A 93 -4.98 9.39 -1.55
N LEU A 94 -3.98 8.90 -0.80
CA LEU A 94 -3.49 9.53 0.41
C LEU A 94 -2.63 10.78 0.15
N LEU A 95 -2.05 10.90 -1.04
CA LEU A 95 -1.21 12.04 -1.44
C LEU A 95 -2.02 13.22 -2.00
N LEU A 96 -3.27 13.00 -2.41
CA LEU A 96 -4.19 14.00 -2.94
C LEU A 96 -4.98 14.71 -1.81
#